data_AF-A0A0F9L728-F1
#
_entry.id   AF-A0A0F9L728-F1
#
_cell.length_a   1.000
_cell.length_b   1.000
_cell.length_c   1.000
_cell.angle_alpha   90.00
_cell.angle_beta   90.00
_cell.angle_gamma   90.00
#
_symmetry.space_group_name_H-M   'P 1'
#
loop_
_entity.id
_entity.type
_entity.pdbx_description
1 polymer ?
#
loop_
_entity_poly.entity_id
_entity_poly.type
_entity_poly.pdbx_seq_one_letter_code
_entity_poly.pdbx_strand_id
1 'polypeptide(L)'
;MTREEELNRIIAIAHDELSTIDVKKKLKENTKLIGKCFKYRNSYSAPEEESDYWWLYYKVISVNRHGICMAMRFQTDKHGRIEIEKERYFVLSDRYIKITEEEFEDAWDNLLLTINFLKCFAINLKEE
;
A
#
# COMPACT_ATOMS: atom_id res chain seq x y z
N MET A 1 17.61 35.61 26.21
CA MET A 1 16.77 35.02 25.16
C MET A 1 16.48 36.11 24.15
N THR A 2 16.81 35.90 22.88
CA THR A 2 16.54 36.87 21.82
C THR A 2 15.09 36.75 21.33
N ARG A 3 14.59 37.79 20.66
CA ARG A 3 13.26 37.73 20.04
C ARG A 3 13.15 36.61 19.00
N GLU A 4 14.25 36.32 18.31
CA GLU A 4 14.33 35.22 17.34
C GLU A 4 14.21 33.85 18.03
N GLU A 5 14.90 33.63 19.15
CA GLU A 5 14.79 32.39 19.95
C GLU A 5 13.37 32.17 20.47
N GLU A 6 12.68 33.22 20.91
CA GLU A 6 11.27 33.15 21.32
C GLU A 6 10.34 32.74 20.17
N LEU A 7 10.51 33.36 18.99
CA LEU A 7 9.69 33.06 17.82
C LEU A 7 9.91 31.63 17.33
N ASN A 8 11.16 31.17 17.30
CA ASN A 8 11.49 29.78 16.96
C ASN A 8 10.85 28.79 17.94
N ARG A 9 10.80 29.12 19.23
CA ARG A 9 10.12 28.28 20.23
C ARG A 9 8.60 28.22 20.00
N ILE A 10 7.97 29.34 19.66
CA ILE A 10 6.53 29.39 19.34
C ILE A 10 6.23 28.54 18.10
N ILE A 11 7.06 28.65 17.06
CA ILE A 11 6.92 27.86 15.83
C ILE A 11 7.01 26.36 16.14
N ALA A 12 7.98 25.95 16.96
CA ALA A 12 8.14 24.55 17.34
C ALA A 12 6.91 24.01 18.07
N ILE A 13 6.37 24.76 19.05
CA ILE A 13 5.16 24.38 19.78
C ILE A 13 3.96 24.26 18.83
N ALA A 14 3.78 25.25 17.94
CA ALA A 14 2.68 25.24 16.98
C ALA A 14 2.75 24.05 16.01
N HIS A 15 3.96 23.68 15.54
CA HIS A 15 4.16 22.49 14.71
C HIS A 15 3.83 21.19 15.46
N ASP A 16 4.23 21.07 16.73
CA ASP A 16 3.92 19.88 17.54
C ASP A 16 2.41 19.74 17.79
N GLU A 17 1.73 20.86 18.06
CA GLU A 17 0.27 20.89 18.21
C GLU A 17 -0.45 20.46 16.92
N LEU A 18 -0.05 21.04 15.78
CA LEU A 18 -0.59 20.67 14.46
C LEU A 18 -0.34 19.20 14.13
N SER A 19 0.88 18.70 14.36
CA SER A 19 1.24 17.30 14.17
C SER A 19 0.35 16.36 15.00
N THR A 20 0.08 16.72 16.26
CA THR A 20 -0.81 15.95 17.14
C THR A 20 -2.25 15.93 16.63
N ILE A 21 -2.75 17.06 16.14
CA ILE A 21 -4.10 17.17 15.56
C ILE A 21 -4.20 16.30 14.29
N ASP A 22 -3.19 16.39 13.42
CA ASP A 22 -3.14 15.62 12.17
C ASP A 22 -3.09 14.12 12.43
N VAL A 23 -2.31 13.67 13.39
CA VAL A 23 -2.26 12.24 13.79
C VAL A 23 -3.63 11.78 14.27
N LYS A 24 -4.31 12.55 15.13
CA LYS A 24 -5.65 12.20 15.62
C LYS A 24 -6.67 12.14 14.49
N LYS A 25 -6.61 13.08 13.55
CA LYS A 25 -7.49 13.11 12.36
C LYS A 25 -7.24 11.89 11.48
N LYS A 26 -5.98 11.65 11.10
CA LYS A 26 -5.58 10.50 10.28
C LYS A 26 -5.97 9.18 10.94
N LEU A 27 -5.73 9.02 12.23
CA LEU A 27 -6.12 7.83 12.96
C LEU A 27 -7.63 7.60 12.87
N LYS A 28 -8.44 8.62 13.16
CA LYS A 28 -9.91 8.54 13.09
C LYS A 28 -10.43 8.22 11.68
N GLU A 29 -9.84 8.84 10.66
CA GLU A 29 -10.26 8.65 9.27
C GLU A 29 -9.82 7.27 8.74
N ASN A 30 -8.56 6.92 8.95
CA ASN A 30 -7.96 5.71 8.40
C ASN A 30 -8.41 4.44 9.11
N THR A 31 -8.79 4.49 10.40
CA THR A 31 -9.37 3.31 11.08
C THR A 31 -10.64 2.80 10.38
N LYS A 32 -11.40 3.69 9.73
CA LYS A 32 -12.60 3.31 8.94
C LYS A 32 -12.26 2.55 7.66
N LEU A 33 -10.98 2.53 7.27
CA LEU A 33 -10.49 1.88 6.07
C LEU A 33 -10.06 0.44 6.32
N ILE A 34 -10.01 -0.02 7.56
CA ILE A 34 -9.70 -1.42 7.88
C ILE A 34 -10.70 -2.34 7.16
N GLY A 35 -10.18 -3.35 6.48
CA GLY A 35 -10.93 -4.27 5.61
C GLY A 35 -11.29 -3.70 4.24
N LYS A 36 -10.98 -2.43 3.93
CA LYS A 36 -11.19 -1.86 2.59
C LYS A 36 -10.06 -2.24 1.65
N CYS A 37 -10.43 -2.44 0.39
CA CYS A 37 -9.52 -2.86 -0.67
C CYS A 37 -9.25 -1.72 -1.63
N PHE A 38 -8.03 -1.66 -2.13
CA PHE A 38 -7.57 -0.65 -3.09
C PHE A 38 -6.68 -1.29 -4.15
N LYS A 39 -6.62 -0.67 -5.32
CA LYS A 39 -5.59 -0.92 -6.33
C LYS A 39 -4.85 0.36 -6.66
N TYR A 40 -3.57 0.22 -6.95
CA TYR A 40 -2.68 1.29 -7.36
C TYR A 40 -2.03 0.89 -8.68
N ARG A 41 -1.97 1.84 -9.61
CA ARG A 41 -1.33 1.64 -10.91
C ARG A 41 0.18 1.83 -10.74
N ASN A 42 0.91 0.71 -10.72
CA ASN A 42 2.34 0.67 -10.49
C ASN A 42 3.11 0.57 -11.81
N SER A 43 4.36 1.00 -11.81
CA SER A 43 5.27 0.88 -12.96
C SER A 43 6.71 0.94 -12.47
N TYR A 44 7.65 0.59 -13.35
CA TYR A 44 9.02 1.05 -13.21
C TYR A 44 9.10 2.55 -13.52
N SER A 45 10.16 3.24 -13.06
CA SER A 45 10.23 4.72 -12.95
C SER A 45 9.98 5.53 -14.23
N ALA A 46 9.97 4.91 -15.41
CA ALA A 46 9.69 5.54 -16.70
C ALA A 46 8.91 4.56 -17.61
N PRO A 47 7.57 4.48 -17.46
CA PRO A 47 6.73 3.72 -18.38
C PRO A 47 6.59 4.48 -19.70
N GLU A 48 6.75 3.79 -20.82
CA GLU A 48 6.60 4.33 -22.17
C GLU A 48 5.21 3.99 -22.76
N GLU A 49 4.67 2.85 -22.35
CA GLU A 49 3.39 2.32 -22.85
C GLU A 49 2.48 1.76 -21.74
N GLU A 50 1.23 1.45 -22.08
CA GLU A 50 0.24 0.92 -21.13
C GLU A 50 0.70 -0.42 -20.51
N SER A 51 1.37 -1.26 -21.30
CA SER A 51 1.93 -2.56 -20.88
C SER A 51 3.06 -2.45 -19.85
N ASP A 52 3.63 -1.26 -19.65
CA ASP A 52 4.61 -1.03 -18.59
C ASP A 52 3.98 -0.89 -17.21
N TYR A 53 2.65 -0.73 -17.16
CA TYR A 53 1.91 -0.64 -15.92
C TYR A 53 1.32 -1.98 -15.51
N TRP A 54 1.21 -2.17 -14.20
CA TRP A 54 0.48 -3.29 -13.62
C TRP A 54 -0.27 -2.82 -12.37
N TRP A 55 -1.18 -3.67 -11.90
CA TRP A 55 -1.95 -3.40 -10.70
C TRP A 55 -1.25 -3.95 -9.47
N LEU A 56 -1.11 -3.10 -8.46
CA LEU A 56 -0.73 -3.47 -7.10
C LEU A 56 -1.96 -3.36 -6.21
N TYR A 57 -2.36 -4.48 -5.62
CA TYR A 57 -3.58 -4.61 -4.82
C TYR A 57 -3.26 -4.51 -3.33
N TYR A 58 -4.15 -3.89 -2.56
CA TYR A 58 -4.00 -3.64 -1.13
C TYR A 58 -5.30 -4.01 -0.40
N LYS A 59 -5.20 -4.75 0.71
CA LYS A 59 -6.26 -4.91 1.71
C LYS A 59 -5.77 -4.36 3.04
N VAL A 60 -6.41 -3.29 3.53
CA VAL A 60 -6.00 -2.64 4.78
C VAL A 60 -6.29 -3.57 5.96
N ILE A 61 -5.25 -3.90 6.73
CA ILE A 61 -5.35 -4.82 7.87
C ILE A 61 -5.40 -4.07 9.20
N SER A 62 -4.70 -2.93 9.32
CA SER A 62 -4.67 -2.15 10.55
C SER A 62 -4.21 -0.71 10.28
N VAL A 63 -4.22 0.11 11.34
CA VAL A 63 -3.68 1.47 11.33
C VAL A 63 -2.84 1.63 12.59
N ASN A 64 -1.62 2.14 12.45
CA ASN A 64 -0.74 2.35 13.60
C ASN A 64 -1.12 3.61 14.40
N ARG A 65 -0.45 3.81 15.54
CA ARG A 65 -0.68 4.97 16.43
C ARG A 65 -0.46 6.35 15.78
N HIS A 66 0.22 6.41 14.63
CA HIS A 66 0.46 7.64 13.87
C HIS A 66 -0.57 7.86 12.76
N GLY A 67 -1.59 7.01 12.67
CA GLY A 67 -2.62 7.08 11.64
C GLY A 67 -2.16 6.55 10.27
N ILE A 68 -1.06 5.80 10.19
CA ILE A 68 -0.57 5.22 8.93
C ILE A 68 -1.19 3.84 8.73
N CYS A 69 -1.76 3.60 7.55
CA CYS A 69 -2.36 2.33 7.19
C CYS A 69 -1.29 1.25 7.02
N MET A 70 -1.60 0.05 7.48
CA MET A 70 -0.88 -1.17 7.17
C MET A 70 -1.79 -2.06 6.32
N ALA A 71 -1.26 -2.64 5.27
CA ALA A 71 -2.00 -3.51 4.37
C ALA A 71 -1.23 -4.78 4.06
N MET A 72 -1.98 -5.84 3.77
CA MET A 72 -1.50 -6.91 2.93
C MET A 72 -1.59 -6.43 1.47
N ARG A 73 -0.52 -6.62 0.70
CA ARG A 73 -0.48 -6.22 -0.71
C ARG A 73 0.16 -7.29 -1.58
N PHE A 74 -0.27 -7.33 -2.84
CA PHE A 74 0.31 -8.22 -3.83
C PHE A 74 0.28 -7.63 -5.23
N GLN A 75 1.23 -8.07 -6.06
CA GLN A 75 1.33 -7.69 -7.47
C GLN A 75 2.01 -8.78 -8.28
N THR A 76 1.73 -8.77 -9.57
CA THR A 76 2.54 -9.42 -10.61
C THR A 76 3.02 -8.31 -11.54
N ASP A 77 4.33 -8.11 -11.64
CA ASP A 77 4.87 -7.09 -12.53
C ASP A 77 4.81 -7.51 -14.01
N LYS A 78 5.19 -6.60 -14.91
CA LYS A 78 5.22 -6.86 -16.37
C LYS A 78 6.13 -8.00 -16.80
N HIS A 79 7.07 -8.43 -15.95
CA HIS A 79 7.99 -9.53 -16.19
C HIS A 79 7.52 -10.84 -15.53
N GLY A 80 6.31 -10.87 -14.97
CA GLY A 80 5.76 -12.03 -14.28
C GLY A 80 6.30 -12.24 -12.87
N ARG A 81 7.03 -11.27 -12.31
CA ARG A 81 7.53 -11.35 -10.94
C ARG A 81 6.37 -11.13 -9.97
N ILE A 82 6.15 -12.13 -9.12
CA ILE A 82 5.15 -12.09 -8.06
C ILE A 82 5.78 -11.53 -6.78
N GLU A 83 5.10 -10.56 -6.17
CA GLU A 83 5.44 -10.04 -4.85
C GLU A 83 4.19 -10.07 -3.96
N ILE A 84 4.34 -10.62 -2.75
CA ILE A 84 3.29 -10.67 -1.74
C ILE A 84 3.90 -10.19 -0.41
N GLU A 85 3.34 -9.13 0.14
CA GLU A 85 3.76 -8.57 1.43
C GLU A 85 2.56 -8.57 2.38
N LYS A 86 2.68 -9.29 3.49
CA LYS A 86 1.59 -9.42 4.47
C LYS A 86 1.35 -8.16 5.28
N GLU A 87 2.42 -7.41 5.55
CA GLU A 87 2.41 -6.23 6.40
C GLU A 87 3.27 -5.14 5.80
N ARG A 88 2.64 -4.23 5.07
CA ARG A 88 3.31 -3.06 4.51
C ARG A 88 2.60 -1.78 4.92
N TYR A 89 3.35 -0.86 5.51
CA TYR A 89 2.87 0.50 5.74
C TYR A 89 2.79 1.27 4.43
N PHE A 90 1.70 2.00 4.26
CA PHE A 90 1.51 2.88 3.12
C PHE A 90 0.67 4.10 3.50
N VAL A 91 0.87 5.18 2.74
CA VAL A 91 0.10 6.41 2.86
C VAL A 91 -0.84 6.45 1.67
N LEU A 92 -2.15 6.47 1.94
CA LEU A 92 -3.15 6.64 0.90
C LEU A 92 -3.01 8.02 0.26
N SER A 93 -3.01 8.02 -1.06
CA SER A 93 -3.09 9.21 -1.90
C SER A 93 -4.26 9.07 -2.88
N ASP A 94 -4.51 10.13 -3.64
CA ASP A 94 -5.48 10.20 -4.74
C ASP A 94 -5.22 9.19 -5.86
N ARG A 95 -4.01 8.62 -5.95
CA ARG A 95 -3.65 7.59 -6.92
C ARG A 95 -4.21 6.20 -6.60
N TYR A 96 -4.72 5.99 -5.39
CA TYR A 96 -5.32 4.73 -4.98
C TYR A 96 -6.79 4.68 -5.37
N ILE A 97 -7.16 3.65 -6.11
CA ILE A 97 -8.53 3.41 -6.54
C ILE A 97 -9.13 2.42 -5.56
N LYS A 98 -10.20 2.81 -4.86
CA LYS A 98 -10.96 1.90 -4.01
C LYS A 98 -11.67 0.87 -4.89
N ILE A 99 -11.60 -0.40 -4.48
CA ILE A 99 -12.24 -1.53 -5.16
C ILE A 99 -13.14 -2.29 -4.18
N THR A 100 -13.99 -3.17 -4.71
CA THR A 100 -14.77 -4.09 -3.89
C THR A 100 -13.88 -5.17 -3.28
N GLU A 101 -14.39 -5.89 -2.28
CA GLU A 101 -13.70 -7.07 -1.77
C GLU A 101 -13.68 -8.18 -2.83
N GLU A 102 -14.75 -8.36 -3.58
CA GLU A 102 -14.84 -9.30 -4.71
C GLU A 102 -13.74 -9.04 -5.76
N GLU A 103 -13.54 -7.80 -6.22
CA GLU A 103 -12.45 -7.45 -7.15
C GLU A 103 -11.06 -7.81 -6.59
N PHE A 104 -10.88 -7.70 -5.27
CA PHE A 104 -9.63 -8.03 -4.61
C PHE A 104 -9.42 -9.54 -4.53
N GLU A 105 -10.44 -10.29 -4.12
CA GLU A 105 -10.39 -11.75 -4.01
C GLU A 105 -10.24 -12.39 -5.40
N ASP A 106 -10.91 -11.87 -6.44
CA ASP A 106 -10.72 -12.32 -7.82
C ASP A 106 -9.26 -12.17 -8.28
N ALA A 107 -8.65 -11.00 -8.00
CA ALA A 107 -7.25 -10.77 -8.32
C ALA A 107 -6.31 -11.71 -7.52
N TRP A 108 -6.67 -12.03 -6.28
CA TRP A 108 -5.92 -12.93 -5.42
C TRP A 108 -6.01 -14.38 -5.90
N ASP A 109 -7.20 -14.87 -6.26
CA ASP A 109 -7.42 -16.22 -6.78
C ASP A 109 -6.67 -16.42 -8.10
N ASN A 110 -6.68 -15.42 -8.99
CA ASN A 110 -5.88 -15.44 -10.22
C ASN A 110 -4.37 -15.55 -9.95
N LEU A 111 -3.87 -14.86 -8.92
CA LEU A 111 -2.49 -15.00 -8.49
C LEU A 111 -2.19 -16.41 -7.99
N LEU A 112 -3.06 -16.98 -7.15
CA LEU A 112 -2.89 -18.33 -6.62
C LEU A 112 -2.91 -19.40 -7.72
N LEU A 113 -3.79 -19.26 -8.71
CA LEU A 113 -3.82 -20.13 -9.89
C LEU A 113 -2.48 -20.07 -10.65
N THR A 114 -1.94 -18.86 -10.84
CA THR A 114 -0.63 -18.66 -11.48
C THR A 114 0.49 -19.36 -10.70
N ILE A 115 0.51 -19.20 -9.37
CA ILE A 115 1.51 -19.86 -8.50
C ILE A 115 1.38 -21.39 -8.57
N ASN A 116 0.16 -21.92 -8.52
CA ASN A 116 -0.08 -23.35 -8.56
C ASN A 116 0.33 -23.96 -9.90
N PHE A 117 0.03 -23.28 -11.01
CA PHE A 117 0.49 -23.65 -12.34
C PHE A 117 2.01 -23.74 -12.40
N LEU A 118 2.73 -22.69 -11.94
CA LEU A 118 4.19 -22.67 -11.93
C LEU A 118 4.79 -23.80 -11.07
N LYS A 119 4.16 -24.15 -9.94
CA LYS A 119 4.60 -25.28 -9.11
C LYS A 119 4.49 -26.61 -9.84
N CYS A 120 3.38 -26.88 -10.53
CA CYS A 120 3.20 -28.11 -11.30
C CYS A 120 4.28 -28.24 -12.40
N PHE A 121 4.58 -27.16 -13.12
CA PHE A 121 5.64 -27.16 -14.14
C PHE A 121 7.04 -27.40 -13.54
N ALA A 122 7.34 -26.76 -12.40
CA ALA A 122 8.63 -26.92 -11.75
C ALA A 122 8.86 -28.32 -11.16
N ILE A 123 7.80 -29.06 -10.84
CA ILE A 123 7.89 -30.47 -10.42
C ILE A 123 8.20 -31.35 -11.63
N ASN A 124 7.50 -31.16 -12.75
CA ASN A 124 7.70 -31.97 -13.96
C ASN A 124 9.11 -31.83 -14.57
N LEU A 125 9.74 -30.65 -14.46
CA LEU A 125 11.12 -30.42 -14.93
C LEU A 125 12.22 -31.05 -14.04
N LYS A 126 11.87 -31.60 -12.88
CA LYS A 126 12.83 -32.29 -11.98
C LYS A 126 12.80 -33.81 -12.13
N GLU A 127 11.85 -34.34 -12.90
CA GLU A 127 11.68 -35.77 -13.13
C GLU A 127 12.24 -36.23 -14.50
N GLU A 128 12.77 -35.31 -15.31
CA GLU A 128 13.53 -35.54 -16.55
C GLU A 128 15.04 -35.33 -16.32
#